data_AF-A0A7Y5QM69-F1
#
_entry.id   AF-A0A7Y5QM69-F1
#
_cell.length_a   1.000
_cell.length_b   1.000
_cell.length_c   1.000
_cell.angle_alpha   90.00
_cell.angle_beta   90.00
_cell.angle_gamma   90.00
#
_symmetry.space_group_name_H-M   'P 1'
#
loop_
_entity.id
_entity.type
_entity.pdbx_description
1 polymer ?
#
loop_
_entity_poly.entity_id
_entity_poly.type
_entity_poly.pdbx_seq_one_letter_code
_entity_poly.pdbx_strand_id
1 'polypeptide(L)'
;MRVGIPDLRGNVATDPYLSAEEDLRAATRLHERALADGFRAALEAYYATNLRVPPAQARRFIAGTLAAADRARAVLAHWIGMSPGSPLPRSAVDVGCGTGPLLLALHEAGIEPIGVDVGLRWLVLAAARLRERGRSVPLLCAGATALPFGNGSVGVIASESLIENVPPASAVVAEARRVLAPGGRLWLTTANRNSLGPDPHLGLPLGGLLPRAVVSGVR
;
A
#
# COMPACT_ATOMS: atom_id res chain seq x y z
N MET A 1 20.11 -11.93 -3.02
CA MET A 1 18.88 -11.11 -2.94
C MET A 1 18.20 -11.13 -4.31
N ARG A 2 17.20 -12.01 -4.50
CA ARG A 2 16.78 -12.49 -5.84
C ARG A 2 15.93 -11.51 -6.68
N VAL A 3 15.35 -10.47 -6.08
CA VAL A 3 14.49 -9.47 -6.77
C VAL A 3 14.93 -8.01 -6.59
N GLY A 4 16.13 -7.77 -6.03
CA GLY A 4 16.70 -6.43 -5.88
C GLY A 4 16.06 -5.50 -4.82
N ILE A 5 15.09 -5.98 -4.03
CA ILE A 5 14.35 -5.19 -3.02
C ILE A 5 14.74 -5.62 -1.60
N PRO A 6 15.26 -4.72 -0.73
CA PRO A 6 15.66 -5.04 0.66
C PRO A 6 14.53 -5.69 1.46
N ASP A 7 14.78 -6.87 2.01
CA ASP A 7 13.87 -7.54 2.95
C ASP A 7 14.33 -7.30 4.39
N LEU A 8 13.61 -6.42 5.07
CA LEU A 8 13.89 -5.89 6.41
C LEU A 8 12.82 -6.30 7.43
N ARG A 9 11.96 -7.27 7.08
CA ARG A 9 10.89 -7.76 7.97
C ARG A 9 11.41 -8.43 9.25
N GLY A 10 12.62 -8.99 9.21
CA GLY A 10 13.19 -9.75 10.32
C GLY A 10 12.22 -10.83 10.83
N ASN A 11 12.13 -10.99 12.15
CA ASN A 11 11.16 -11.87 12.82
C ASN A 11 9.87 -11.15 13.26
N VAL A 12 9.71 -9.86 12.93
CA VAL A 12 8.77 -8.95 13.62
C VAL A 12 7.50 -8.69 12.80
N ALA A 13 7.60 -8.78 11.47
CA ALA A 13 6.48 -8.47 10.58
C ALA A 13 6.30 -9.55 9.50
N THR A 14 5.27 -10.37 9.66
CA THR A 14 4.87 -11.35 8.65
C THR A 14 3.55 -10.95 8.03
N ASP A 15 3.43 -11.08 6.71
CA ASP A 15 2.15 -10.98 6.01
C ASP A 15 1.19 -12.02 6.61
N PRO A 16 -0.06 -11.66 6.97
CA PRO A 16 -0.99 -12.59 7.62
C PRO A 16 -1.48 -13.70 6.69
N TYR A 17 -1.27 -13.56 5.38
CA TYR A 17 -1.77 -14.48 4.36
C TYR A 17 -0.69 -15.41 3.80
N LEU A 18 0.57 -14.99 3.78
CA LEU A 18 1.69 -15.76 3.23
C LEU A 18 2.88 -15.77 4.19
N SER A 19 3.51 -16.93 4.34
CA SER A 19 4.82 -17.00 4.99
C SER A 19 5.86 -16.22 4.17
N ALA A 20 6.95 -15.79 4.82
CA ALA A 20 8.03 -15.05 4.14
C ALA A 20 8.61 -15.84 2.94
N GLU A 21 8.67 -17.16 3.05
CA GLU A 21 9.15 -18.03 1.96
C GLU A 21 8.16 -18.12 0.80
N GLU A 22 6.85 -18.24 1.08
CA GLU A 22 5.81 -18.22 0.05
C GLU A 22 5.77 -16.88 -0.68
N ASP A 23 5.89 -15.78 0.07
CA ASP A 23 5.91 -14.42 -0.48
C ASP A 23 7.16 -14.20 -1.35
N LEU A 24 8.34 -14.69 -0.95
CA LEU A 24 9.54 -14.64 -1.78
C LEU A 24 9.40 -15.47 -3.07
N ARG A 25 8.80 -16.66 -2.99
CA ARG A 25 8.51 -17.49 -4.18
C ARG A 25 7.55 -16.78 -5.13
N ALA A 26 6.49 -16.17 -4.59
CA ALA A 26 5.55 -15.38 -5.39
C ALA A 26 6.25 -14.17 -6.03
N ALA A 27 7.02 -13.40 -5.25
CA ALA A 27 7.77 -12.24 -5.72
C ALA A 27 8.74 -12.59 -6.86
N THR A 28 9.46 -13.71 -6.74
CA THR A 28 10.41 -14.16 -7.79
C THR A 28 9.69 -14.44 -9.11
N ARG A 29 8.59 -15.21 -9.07
CA ARG A 29 7.79 -15.50 -10.29
C ARG A 29 7.20 -14.23 -10.90
N LEU A 30 6.70 -13.31 -10.07
CA LEU A 30 6.16 -12.04 -10.54
C LEU A 30 7.23 -11.14 -11.14
N HIS A 31 8.45 -11.19 -10.60
CA HIS A 31 9.56 -10.37 -11.09
C HIS A 31 9.96 -10.79 -12.50
N GLU A 32 10.15 -12.09 -12.72
CA GLU A 32 10.40 -12.67 -14.04
C GLU A 32 9.27 -12.32 -15.01
N ARG A 33 8.02 -12.51 -14.60
CA ARG A 33 6.85 -12.21 -15.43
C ARG A 33 6.75 -10.72 -15.77
N ALA A 34 7.01 -9.84 -14.82
CA ALA A 34 6.94 -8.40 -15.03
C ALA A 34 8.06 -7.90 -15.95
N LEU A 35 9.24 -8.52 -15.91
CA LEU A 35 10.33 -8.20 -16.84
C LEU A 35 9.99 -8.63 -18.27
N ALA A 36 9.35 -9.79 -18.44
CA ALA A 36 8.98 -10.31 -19.75
C ALA A 36 7.77 -9.57 -20.36
N ASP A 37 6.68 -9.44 -19.60
CA ASP A 37 5.36 -9.10 -20.15
C ASP A 37 4.75 -7.81 -19.56
N GLY A 38 5.46 -7.15 -18.65
CA GLY A 38 5.00 -5.93 -18.00
C GLY A 38 4.10 -6.13 -16.76
N PHE A 39 3.72 -5.01 -16.16
CA PHE A 39 2.98 -4.93 -14.91
C PHE A 39 1.62 -5.63 -14.98
N ARG A 40 0.83 -5.34 -16.02
CA ARG A 40 -0.52 -5.89 -16.18
C ARG A 40 -0.49 -7.42 -16.24
N ALA A 41 0.37 -7.98 -17.09
CA ALA A 41 0.47 -9.43 -17.25
C ALA A 41 0.93 -10.12 -15.97
N ALA A 42 1.88 -9.52 -15.24
CA ALA A 42 2.30 -10.03 -13.93
C ALA A 42 1.16 -9.98 -12.90
N LEU A 43 0.39 -8.90 -12.85
CA LEU A 43 -0.77 -8.75 -11.97
C LEU A 43 -1.85 -9.79 -12.28
N GLU A 44 -2.17 -9.98 -13.55
CA GLU A 44 -3.15 -10.98 -14.00
C GLU A 44 -2.67 -12.41 -13.67
N ALA A 45 -1.39 -12.71 -13.89
CA ALA A 45 -0.79 -13.99 -13.53
C ALA A 45 -0.82 -14.28 -12.02
N TYR A 46 -0.61 -13.26 -11.18
CA TYR A 46 -0.74 -13.39 -9.72
C TYR A 46 -2.14 -13.88 -9.34
N TYR A 47 -3.18 -13.22 -9.84
CA TYR A 47 -4.55 -13.56 -9.49
C TYR A 47 -5.06 -14.83 -10.18
N ALA A 48 -4.55 -15.19 -11.36
CA ALA A 48 -4.88 -16.45 -12.01
C ALA A 48 -4.34 -17.67 -11.23
N THR A 49 -3.22 -17.52 -10.53
CA THR A 49 -2.59 -18.59 -9.75
C THR A 49 -2.97 -18.58 -8.27
N ASN A 50 -3.54 -17.48 -7.77
CA ASN A 50 -4.00 -17.37 -6.40
C ASN A 50 -5.42 -17.91 -6.22
N LEU A 51 -5.54 -19.25 -6.12
CA LEU A 51 -6.81 -19.96 -5.96
C LEU A 51 -7.57 -19.63 -4.66
N ARG A 52 -6.95 -18.88 -3.73
CA ARG A 52 -7.62 -18.39 -2.51
C ARG A 52 -8.57 -17.23 -2.78
N VAL A 53 -8.49 -16.60 -3.95
CA VAL A 53 -9.33 -15.45 -4.34
C VAL A 53 -10.34 -15.90 -5.41
N PRO A 54 -11.67 -15.81 -5.15
CA PRO A 54 -12.68 -16.17 -6.14
C PRO A 54 -12.52 -15.37 -7.46
N PRO A 55 -12.81 -15.96 -8.64
CA PRO A 55 -12.56 -15.30 -9.93
C PRO A 55 -13.24 -13.93 -10.10
N ALA A 56 -14.46 -13.76 -9.58
CA ALA A 56 -15.15 -12.48 -9.61
C ALA A 56 -14.43 -11.41 -8.75
N GLN A 57 -13.91 -11.81 -7.59
CA GLN A 57 -13.16 -10.93 -6.70
C GLN A 57 -11.79 -10.58 -7.31
N ALA A 58 -11.10 -11.55 -7.91
CA ALA A 58 -9.86 -11.35 -8.64
C ALA A 58 -10.01 -10.30 -9.76
N ARG A 59 -11.06 -10.41 -10.58
CA ARG A 59 -11.38 -9.40 -11.62
C ARG A 59 -11.53 -8.00 -11.04
N ARG A 60 -12.22 -7.87 -9.90
CA ARG A 60 -12.40 -6.58 -9.21
C ARG A 60 -11.08 -6.03 -8.69
N PHE A 61 -10.22 -6.87 -8.12
CA PHE A 61 -8.90 -6.43 -7.65
C PHE A 61 -7.99 -6.00 -8.79
N ILE A 62 -7.94 -6.75 -9.90
CA ILE A 62 -7.18 -6.36 -11.09
C ILE A 62 -7.65 -5.01 -11.61
N ALA A 63 -8.95 -4.85 -11.86
CA ALA A 63 -9.52 -3.59 -12.34
C ALA A 63 -9.25 -2.43 -11.36
N GLY A 64 -9.45 -2.66 -10.07
CA GLY A 64 -9.20 -1.69 -9.01
C GLY A 64 -7.74 -1.24 -8.97
N THR A 65 -6.79 -2.19 -9.04
CA THR A 65 -5.35 -1.92 -9.07
C THR A 65 -4.96 -1.13 -10.31
N LEU A 66 -5.47 -1.47 -11.49
CA LEU A 66 -5.18 -0.74 -12.73
C LEU A 66 -5.68 0.71 -12.69
N ALA A 67 -6.86 0.94 -12.12
CA ALA A 67 -7.43 2.28 -11.93
C ALA A 67 -6.89 3.04 -10.70
N ALA A 68 -5.98 2.44 -9.91
CA ALA A 68 -5.57 3.00 -8.63
C ALA A 68 -4.73 4.29 -8.75
N ALA A 69 -4.07 4.52 -9.89
CA ALA A 69 -3.26 5.73 -10.09
C ALA A 69 -4.10 7.01 -10.01
N ASP A 70 -5.27 7.05 -10.66
CA ASP A 70 -6.14 8.22 -10.64
C ASP A 70 -6.73 8.47 -9.24
N ARG A 71 -7.08 7.40 -8.52
CA ARG A 71 -7.51 7.52 -7.11
C ARG A 71 -6.40 8.07 -6.23
N ALA A 72 -5.16 7.58 -6.40
CA ALA A 72 -4.03 8.06 -5.62
C ALA A 72 -3.71 9.54 -5.87
N ARG A 73 -3.84 10.01 -7.12
CA ARG A 73 -3.74 11.44 -7.45
C ARG A 73 -4.79 12.27 -6.73
N ALA A 74 -6.04 11.82 -6.72
CA ALA A 74 -7.13 12.51 -6.03
C ALA A 74 -6.91 12.56 -4.50
N VAL A 75 -6.46 11.45 -3.92
CA VAL A 75 -6.10 11.37 -2.49
C VAL A 75 -4.95 12.33 -2.16
N LEU A 76 -3.89 12.33 -2.96
CA LEU A 76 -2.75 13.23 -2.75
C LEU A 76 -3.15 14.71 -2.88
N ALA A 77 -3.95 15.04 -3.90
CA ALA A 77 -4.46 16.40 -4.08
C ALA A 77 -5.32 16.85 -2.87
N HIS A 78 -6.13 15.94 -2.32
CA HIS A 78 -6.90 16.22 -1.11
C HIS A 78 -6.00 16.47 0.11
N TRP A 79 -4.99 15.63 0.34
CA TRP A 79 -4.04 15.82 1.44
C TRP A 79 -3.26 17.13 1.33
N ILE A 80 -2.81 17.51 0.14
CA ILE A 80 -2.17 18.80 -0.12
C ILE A 80 -3.14 19.95 0.17
N GLY A 81 -4.40 19.83 -0.29
CA GLY A 81 -5.44 20.82 -0.08
C GLY A 81 -5.84 21.05 1.38
N MET A 82 -5.64 20.06 2.26
CA MET A 82 -5.86 20.21 3.72
C MET A 82 -4.77 21.02 4.43
N SER A 83 -3.67 21.37 3.74
CA SER A 83 -2.59 22.20 4.29
C SER A 83 -2.31 23.41 3.40
N PRO A 84 -3.31 24.28 3.15
CA PRO A 84 -3.14 25.42 2.25
C PRO A 84 -2.02 26.35 2.75
N GLY A 85 -1.18 26.82 1.83
CA GLY A 85 -0.03 27.67 2.12
C GLY A 85 1.21 26.94 2.68
N SER A 86 1.12 25.64 2.97
CA SER A 86 2.30 24.84 3.30
C SER A 86 3.07 24.48 2.03
N PRO A 87 4.41 24.58 2.00
CA PRO A 87 5.20 24.07 0.89
C PRO A 87 5.04 22.55 0.78
N LEU A 88 5.08 22.06 -0.45
CA LEU A 88 5.15 20.63 -0.71
C LEU A 88 6.41 20.04 -0.06
N PRO A 89 6.31 18.83 0.53
CA PRO A 89 7.48 18.17 1.07
C PRO A 89 8.44 17.78 -0.05
N ARG A 90 9.75 17.79 0.22
CA ARG A 90 10.75 17.31 -0.76
C ARG A 90 10.64 15.80 -0.99
N SER A 91 10.28 15.05 0.04
CA SER A 91 10.14 13.59 0.00
C SER A 91 9.03 13.10 0.91
N ALA A 92 8.51 11.91 0.64
CA ALA A 92 7.51 11.23 1.45
C ALA A 92 7.72 9.72 1.47
N VAL A 93 7.46 9.09 2.61
CA VAL A 93 7.45 7.62 2.75
C VAL A 93 6.01 7.13 2.64
N ASP A 94 5.71 6.32 1.62
CA ASP A 94 4.44 5.64 1.46
C ASP A 94 4.48 4.29 2.21
N VAL A 95 3.78 4.21 3.33
CA VAL A 95 3.71 3.02 4.19
C VAL A 95 2.46 2.22 3.83
N GLY A 96 2.66 0.98 3.39
CA GLY A 96 1.64 0.14 2.77
C GLY A 96 1.49 0.43 1.27
N CYS A 97 2.59 0.69 0.57
CA CYS A 97 2.54 1.22 -0.80
C CYS A 97 1.91 0.25 -1.83
N GLY A 98 1.73 -1.03 -1.48
CA GLY A 98 1.11 -2.03 -2.33
C GLY A 98 1.77 -2.10 -3.70
N THR A 99 0.97 -1.95 -4.77
CA THR A 99 1.47 -1.93 -6.16
C THR A 99 1.93 -0.55 -6.64
N GLY A 100 2.21 0.39 -5.73
CA GLY A 100 2.80 1.70 -6.01
C GLY A 100 1.96 2.78 -6.71
N PRO A 101 0.60 2.83 -6.62
CA PRO A 101 -0.16 3.92 -7.23
C PRO A 101 0.17 5.30 -6.62
N LEU A 102 0.33 5.36 -5.30
CA LEU A 102 0.63 6.61 -4.59
C LEU A 102 2.10 7.03 -4.78
N LEU A 103 3.03 6.08 -4.87
CA LEU A 103 4.41 6.37 -5.30
C LEU A 103 4.45 7.11 -6.64
N LEU A 104 3.65 6.68 -7.63
CA LEU A 104 3.56 7.37 -8.91
C LEU A 104 2.97 8.78 -8.76
N ALA A 105 1.90 8.93 -7.98
CA ALA A 105 1.26 10.24 -7.76
C ALA A 105 2.18 11.23 -7.02
N LEU A 106 2.92 10.77 -6.01
CA LEU A 106 3.93 11.57 -5.29
C LEU A 106 5.01 12.06 -6.26
N HIS A 107 5.54 11.15 -7.08
CA HIS A 107 6.54 11.48 -8.08
C HIS A 107 6.02 12.52 -9.10
N GLU A 108 4.81 12.32 -9.62
CA GLU A 108 4.16 13.25 -10.56
C GLU A 108 3.94 14.65 -9.94
N ALA A 109 3.77 14.73 -8.62
CA ALA A 109 3.66 15.99 -7.87
C ALA A 109 5.03 16.62 -7.51
N GLY A 110 6.15 16.01 -7.91
CA GLY A 110 7.51 16.48 -7.59
C GLY A 110 7.97 16.15 -6.16
N ILE A 111 7.35 15.17 -5.51
CA ILE A 111 7.72 14.68 -4.18
C ILE A 111 8.48 13.37 -4.35
N GLU A 112 9.72 13.28 -3.87
CA GLU A 112 10.54 12.06 -3.96
C GLU A 112 9.99 10.95 -3.05
N PRO A 113 9.46 9.85 -3.60
CA PRO A 113 8.81 8.84 -2.79
C PRO A 113 9.79 7.76 -2.32
N ILE A 114 9.48 7.12 -1.20
CA ILE A 114 10.05 5.83 -0.76
C ILE A 114 8.88 4.91 -0.44
N GLY A 115 8.85 3.70 -0.99
CA GLY A 115 7.78 2.74 -0.74
C GLY A 115 8.16 1.71 0.32
N VAL A 116 7.24 1.47 1.26
CA VAL A 116 7.36 0.39 2.24
C VAL A 116 6.11 -0.48 2.18
N ASP A 117 6.29 -1.79 2.08
CA ASP A 117 5.19 -2.76 2.18
C ASP A 117 5.69 -4.07 2.80
N VAL A 118 4.82 -4.82 3.46
CA VAL A 118 5.18 -6.12 4.06
C VAL A 118 5.18 -7.25 3.03
N GLY A 119 4.48 -7.08 1.90
CA GLY A 119 4.41 -8.06 0.83
C GLY A 119 5.45 -7.77 -0.25
N LEU A 120 6.52 -8.57 -0.30
CA LEU A 120 7.55 -8.46 -1.34
C LEU A 120 6.97 -8.61 -2.74
N ARG A 121 5.94 -9.46 -2.89
CA ARG A 121 5.18 -9.63 -4.15
C ARG A 121 4.54 -8.33 -4.64
N TRP A 122 4.07 -7.48 -3.73
CA TRP A 122 3.46 -6.20 -4.07
C TRP A 122 4.52 -5.20 -4.49
N LEU A 123 5.67 -5.18 -3.81
CA LEU A 123 6.79 -4.32 -4.16
C LEU A 123 7.36 -4.66 -5.55
N VAL A 124 7.42 -5.93 -5.93
CA VAL A 124 7.79 -6.33 -7.29
C VAL A 124 6.83 -5.76 -8.34
N LEU A 125 5.52 -5.81 -8.06
CA LEU A 125 4.50 -5.21 -8.92
C LEU A 125 4.58 -3.67 -8.91
N ALA A 126 4.90 -3.04 -7.79
CA ALA A 126 5.16 -1.60 -7.70
C ALA A 126 6.35 -1.18 -8.57
N ALA A 127 7.47 -1.90 -8.48
CA ALA A 127 8.65 -1.68 -9.31
C ALA A 127 8.32 -1.81 -10.81
N ALA A 128 7.53 -2.81 -11.19
CA ALA A 128 7.09 -2.99 -12.56
C ALA A 128 6.23 -1.82 -13.07
N ARG A 129 5.25 -1.37 -12.28
CA ARG A 129 4.41 -0.20 -12.60
C ARG A 129 5.25 1.06 -12.78
N LEU A 130 6.19 1.31 -11.86
CA LEU A 130 7.05 2.49 -11.90
C LEU A 130 7.98 2.46 -13.12
N ARG A 131 8.56 1.29 -13.42
CA ARG A 131 9.44 1.10 -14.59
C ARG A 131 8.71 1.36 -15.91
N GLU A 132 7.46 0.94 -16.06
CA GLU A 132 6.64 1.25 -17.24
C GLU A 132 6.41 2.76 -17.43
N ARG A 133 6.57 3.56 -16.36
CA ARG A 133 6.52 5.03 -16.40
C ARG A 133 7.91 5.66 -16.44
N GLY A 134 8.96 4.87 -16.67
CA GLY A 134 10.35 5.33 -16.70
C GLY A 134 10.87 5.80 -15.35
N ARG A 135 10.32 5.28 -14.23
CA ARG A 135 10.67 5.67 -12.86
C ARG A 135 11.32 4.52 -12.09
N SER A 136 12.22 4.89 -11.20
CA SER A 136 12.83 4.00 -10.21
C SER A 136 12.68 4.64 -8.85
N VAL A 137 12.00 3.96 -7.93
CA VAL A 137 11.71 4.44 -6.58
C VAL A 137 12.33 3.46 -5.59
N PRO A 138 12.97 3.91 -4.50
CA PRO A 138 13.42 3.02 -3.43
C PRO A 138 12.22 2.28 -2.81
N LEU A 139 12.29 0.94 -2.81
CA LEU A 139 11.28 0.07 -2.21
C LEU A 139 11.91 -0.76 -1.10
N LEU A 140 11.25 -0.86 0.04
CA LEU A 140 11.72 -1.60 1.21
C LEU A 140 10.61 -2.57 1.66
N CYS A 141 10.97 -3.84 1.84
CA CYS A 141 10.05 -4.81 2.40
C CYS A 141 10.16 -4.80 3.93
N ALA A 142 9.17 -4.21 4.61
CA ALA A 142 9.15 -4.06 6.06
C ALA A 142 7.72 -3.91 6.60
N GLY A 143 7.55 -4.13 7.90
CA GLY A 143 6.26 -3.98 8.57
C GLY A 143 5.95 -2.53 8.93
N ALA A 144 4.66 -2.16 8.85
CA ALA A 144 4.20 -0.83 9.23
C ALA A 144 4.31 -0.53 10.74
N THR A 145 4.51 -1.55 11.57
CA THR A 145 4.71 -1.45 13.03
C THR A 145 6.18 -1.47 13.44
N ALA A 146 7.10 -1.63 12.49
CA ALA A 146 8.54 -1.65 12.69
C ALA A 146 9.26 -1.15 11.42
N LEU A 147 9.15 0.16 11.19
CA LEU A 147 9.69 0.83 10.02
C LEU A 147 11.22 0.93 10.08
N PRO A 148 11.93 0.73 8.95
CA PRO A 148 13.39 0.73 8.88
C PRO A 148 13.99 2.14 8.85
N PHE A 149 13.44 3.06 9.64
CA PHE A 149 13.90 4.45 9.73
C PHE A 149 14.26 4.80 11.18
N GLY A 150 15.20 5.73 11.32
CA GLY A 150 15.58 6.29 12.61
C GLY A 150 14.45 7.06 13.27
N ASN A 151 14.59 7.34 14.57
CA ASN A 151 13.65 8.21 15.27
C ASN A 151 13.75 9.63 14.69
N GLY A 152 12.61 10.27 14.47
CA GLY A 152 12.60 11.67 14.02
C GLY A 152 13.25 11.95 12.67
N SER A 153 13.38 10.95 11.78
CA SER A 153 14.12 11.08 10.52
C SER A 153 13.25 11.32 9.29
N VAL A 154 11.93 11.19 9.38
CA VAL A 154 11.00 11.25 8.24
C VAL A 154 10.17 12.54 8.31
N GLY A 155 10.19 13.34 7.24
CA GLY A 155 9.40 14.58 7.18
C GLY A 155 7.92 14.35 6.92
N VAL A 156 7.59 13.43 6.01
CA VAL A 156 6.20 13.07 5.68
C VAL A 156 6.07 11.56 5.54
N ILE A 157 5.07 11.01 6.22
CA ILE A 157 4.55 9.67 5.98
C ILE A 157 3.21 9.83 5.28
N ALA A 158 3.03 9.10 4.19
CA ALA A 158 1.76 8.92 3.52
C ALA A 158 1.31 7.46 3.70
N SER A 159 0.03 7.22 3.94
CA SER A 159 -0.52 5.87 4.09
C SER A 159 -1.97 5.83 3.64
N GLU A 160 -2.22 5.10 2.56
CA GLU A 160 -3.54 4.99 1.93
C GLU A 160 -4.11 3.59 2.14
N SER A 161 -5.25 3.50 2.83
CA SER A 161 -6.02 2.25 3.04
C SER A 161 -5.21 1.09 3.67
N LEU A 162 -4.22 1.41 4.51
CA LEU A 162 -3.40 0.41 5.21
C LEU A 162 -3.90 0.08 6.61
N ILE A 163 -4.16 1.10 7.44
CA ILE A 163 -4.24 0.96 8.90
C ILE A 163 -5.36 0.02 9.36
N GLU A 164 -6.43 -0.11 8.58
CA GLU A 164 -7.52 -1.06 8.78
C GLU A 164 -7.11 -2.54 8.63
N ASN A 165 -5.98 -2.80 7.97
CA ASN A 165 -5.45 -4.14 7.72
C ASN A 165 -4.39 -4.56 8.76
N VAL A 166 -3.99 -3.67 9.67
CA VAL A 166 -2.89 -3.92 10.63
C VAL A 166 -3.36 -3.72 12.07
N PRO A 167 -3.85 -4.77 12.75
CA PRO A 167 -4.22 -4.70 14.16
C PRO A 167 -3.00 -4.82 15.09
N PRO A 168 -2.92 -4.04 16.19
CA PRO A 168 -3.77 -2.89 16.48
C PRO A 168 -3.35 -1.66 15.67
N ALA A 169 -4.33 -0.90 15.16
CA ALA A 169 -4.10 0.34 14.41
C ALA A 169 -3.21 1.35 15.16
N SER A 170 -3.31 1.36 16.50
CA SER A 170 -2.48 2.21 17.36
C SER A 170 -0.98 1.93 17.23
N ALA A 171 -0.57 0.69 16.91
CA ALA A 171 0.83 0.36 16.70
C ALA A 171 1.39 1.03 15.43
N VAL A 172 0.59 1.11 14.36
CA VAL A 172 0.97 1.83 13.13
C VAL A 172 1.14 3.32 13.40
N VAL A 173 0.20 3.93 14.14
CA VAL A 173 0.29 5.36 14.50
C VAL A 173 1.47 5.63 15.44
N ALA A 174 1.72 4.76 16.41
CA ALA A 174 2.87 4.88 17.32
C ALA A 174 4.19 4.81 16.55
N GLU A 175 4.29 3.89 15.60
CA GLU A 175 5.49 3.73 14.78
C GLU A 175 5.70 4.90 13.81
N ALA A 176 4.62 5.36 13.17
CA ALA A 176 4.65 6.58 12.36
C ALA A 176 5.14 7.78 13.19
N ARG A 177 4.60 7.95 14.41
CA ARG A 177 5.03 9.00 15.34
C ARG A 177 6.51 8.87 15.72
N ARG A 178 7.03 7.65 15.91
CA ARG A 178 8.44 7.41 16.26
C ARG A 178 9.38 7.93 15.17
N VAL A 179 9.09 7.63 13.90
CA VAL A 179 9.98 7.98 12.78
C VAL A 179 9.76 9.39 12.26
N LEU A 180 8.61 10.02 12.51
CA LEU A 180 8.35 11.38 12.08
C LEU A 180 9.25 12.39 12.81
N ALA A 181 9.94 13.22 12.02
CA ALA A 181 10.70 14.37 12.50
C ALA A 181 9.82 15.35 13.28
N PRO A 182 10.38 16.18 14.18
CA PRO A 182 9.66 17.30 14.75
C PRO A 182 9.04 18.18 13.65
N GLY A 183 7.73 18.43 13.73
CA GLY A 183 6.99 19.16 12.69
C GLY A 183 6.64 18.33 11.43
N GLY A 184 6.98 17.04 11.42
CA GLY A 184 6.61 16.11 10.36
C GLY A 184 5.11 15.82 10.31
N ARG A 185 4.64 15.33 9.17
CA ARG A 185 3.21 15.10 8.91
C ARG A 185 2.91 13.65 8.61
N LEU A 186 1.81 13.16 9.16
CA LEU A 186 1.18 11.91 8.75
C LEU A 186 -0.03 12.24 7.86
N TRP A 187 0.05 11.91 6.59
CA TRP A 187 -1.08 11.86 5.67
C TRP A 187 -1.64 10.44 5.66
N LEU A 188 -2.90 10.30 6.05
CA LEU A 188 -3.53 9.00 6.17
C LEU A 188 -4.99 9.03 5.72
N THR A 189 -5.38 7.99 4.98
CA THR A 189 -6.77 7.72 4.61
C THR A 189 -7.09 6.28 5.00
N THR A 190 -8.27 6.04 5.56
CA THR A 190 -8.75 4.71 5.96
C THR A 190 -10.26 4.63 5.79
N ALA A 191 -10.79 3.43 5.61
CA ALA A 191 -12.23 3.20 5.58
C ALA A 191 -12.91 3.67 6.89
N ASN A 192 -13.85 4.60 6.78
CA ASN A 192 -14.67 5.01 7.91
C ASN A 192 -15.85 4.04 8.09
N ARG A 193 -15.81 3.21 9.13
CA ARG A 193 -16.91 2.30 9.49
C ARG A 193 -18.24 3.03 9.66
N ASN A 194 -18.23 4.27 10.15
CA ASN A 194 -19.46 5.03 10.39
C ASN A 194 -19.85 5.88 9.17
N SER A 195 -19.36 5.55 7.98
CA SER A 195 -19.76 6.22 6.74
C SER A 195 -21.26 6.03 6.50
N LEU A 196 -21.93 7.13 6.13
CA LEU A 196 -23.34 7.11 5.71
C LEU A 196 -23.50 6.57 4.27
N GLY A 197 -22.41 6.55 3.50
CA GLY A 197 -22.38 6.00 2.15
C GLY A 197 -22.43 4.47 2.12
N PRO A 198 -22.46 3.87 0.92
CA PRO A 198 -22.46 2.42 0.75
C PRO A 198 -21.26 1.77 1.43
N ASP A 199 -21.50 0.80 2.31
CA ASP A 199 -20.46 0.01 2.94
C ASP A 199 -19.67 -0.78 1.87
N PRO A 200 -18.32 -0.82 1.91
CA PRO A 200 -17.52 -1.46 0.87
C PRO A 200 -17.73 -2.98 0.72
N HIS A 201 -18.23 -3.63 1.78
CA HIS A 201 -18.48 -5.07 1.81
C HIS A 201 -19.93 -5.40 1.47
N LEU A 202 -20.88 -4.61 1.95
CA LEU A 202 -22.31 -4.86 1.79
C LEU A 202 -22.95 -4.13 0.61
N GLY A 203 -22.35 -3.04 0.13
CA GLY A 203 -22.94 -2.15 -0.88
C GLY A 203 -24.15 -1.36 -0.39
N LEU A 204 -24.45 -1.40 0.90
CA LEU A 204 -25.63 -0.75 1.51
C LEU A 204 -25.24 0.54 2.25
N PRO A 205 -26.01 1.64 2.11
CA PRO A 205 -25.82 2.81 2.95
C PRO A 205 -25.96 2.43 4.43
N LEU A 206 -25.19 3.08 5.31
CA LEU A 206 -25.16 2.80 6.75
C LEU A 206 -24.75 1.35 7.12
N GLY A 207 -24.24 0.57 6.17
CA GLY A 207 -23.90 -0.84 6.42
C GLY A 207 -22.90 -1.05 7.56
N GLY A 208 -21.99 -0.09 7.79
CA GLY A 208 -21.03 -0.16 8.89
C GLY A 208 -21.62 0.12 10.28
N LEU A 209 -22.86 0.64 10.38
CA LEU A 209 -23.62 0.74 11.63
C LEU A 209 -24.24 -0.60 12.05
N LEU A 210 -24.30 -1.58 11.15
CA LEU A 210 -24.81 -2.91 11.48
C LEU A 210 -23.90 -3.61 12.52
N PRO A 211 -24.47 -4.52 13.34
CA PRO A 211 -23.69 -5.31 14.29
C PRO A 211 -22.55 -6.05 13.58
N ARG A 212 -21.37 -6.11 14.22
CA ARG A 212 -20.17 -6.75 13.63
C ARG A 212 -20.43 -8.17 13.13
N ALA A 213 -21.24 -8.94 13.85
CA ALA A 213 -21.62 -10.31 13.48
C ALA A 213 -22.31 -10.40 12.09
N VAL A 214 -23.06 -9.38 11.69
CA VAL A 214 -23.76 -9.32 10.40
C VAL A 214 -22.78 -8.96 9.28
N VAL A 215 -21.85 -8.04 9.55
CA VAL A 215 -20.85 -7.57 8.55
C VAL A 215 -19.72 -8.60 8.35
N SER A 216 -19.32 -9.33 9.39
CA SER A 216 -18.23 -10.32 9.33
C SER A 216 -18.61 -11.62 8.62
N GLY A 217 -19.90 -11.94 8.49
CA GLY A 217 -20.38 -13.14 7.81
C GLY A 217 -20.31 -13.08 6.27
N VAL A 218 -19.87 -11.96 5.70
CA VAL A 218 -19.83 -11.69 4.25
C VAL A 218 -18.37 -11.59 3.72
N ARG A 219 -17.37 -11.79 4.59
CA ARG A 219 -15.94 -11.72 4.23
C ARG A 219 -15.41 -13.00 3.58
#